data_AF-A0A538QZN6-F1
#
_entry.id   AF-A0A538QZN6-F1
#
_cell.length_a   1.000
_cell.length_b   1.000
_cell.length_c   1.000
_cell.angle_alpha   90.00
_cell.angle_beta   90.00
_cell.angle_gamma   90.00
#
_symmetry.space_group_name_H-M   'P 1'
#
loop_
_entity.id
_entity.type
_entity.pdbx_description
1 polymer ?
#
loop_
_entity_poly.entity_id
_entity_poly.type
_entity_poly.pdbx_seq_one_letter_code
_entity_poly.pdbx_strand_id
1 'polypeptide(L)'
;MLGKMDMLSADERVAVTDYVKTGLAKLMPEPVVYPLSAKDWARSRDPASGMPELMAYLERFLARDRAQVILDNAAGDAGRTAAYLENNLGVRMHAYDLDIAELEQRINAVRDQLDTSKRKLDELHVRIDADAASIKNQIGLDLEAFARAFVAALPAQIDAVDANDVKAYLPAFIEDKFKEWAEIEGARLAAMLEHLAEQVIAITNENVAAAAAMLAERLGPEDTAIEISVDSFKYDIGIYAMGALGTTVMLFVNALAGGLLTIAAPIMAIILKSKIAGDIRIQAKERVPAAVLKAAEAMKPHFDKCIDDFARRLSEFVFNAGNTLYKGISEILDRTMSERREHAGGIAELKSATTQQIQQIRATSSALRQLREGLWASEDLPEAPGVGALPPDVS
;
A
#
# COMPACT_ATOMS: atom_id res chain seq x y z
N MET A 1 -20.14 -11.94 3.95
CA MET A 1 -20.57 -12.38 5.30
C MET A 1 -22.00 -11.93 5.52
N LEU A 2 -22.87 -12.81 6.02
CA LEU A 2 -24.27 -12.48 6.34
C LEU A 2 -24.44 -12.48 7.86
N GLY A 3 -24.59 -11.30 8.46
CA GLY A 3 -24.72 -11.16 9.91
C GLY A 3 -26.16 -11.28 10.42
N LYS A 4 -26.31 -11.35 11.74
CA LYS A 4 -27.60 -11.40 12.46
C LYS A 4 -28.48 -12.61 12.11
N MET A 5 -27.86 -13.74 11.77
CA MET A 5 -28.60 -14.96 11.45
C MET A 5 -29.34 -15.54 12.66
N ASP A 6 -29.08 -15.06 13.88
CA ASP A 6 -29.84 -15.35 15.10
C ASP A 6 -31.26 -14.78 15.09
N MET A 7 -31.52 -13.79 14.24
CA MET A 7 -32.85 -13.18 14.11
C MET A 7 -33.77 -13.94 13.14
N LEU A 8 -33.25 -14.96 12.46
CA LEU A 8 -33.94 -15.71 11.42
C LEU A 8 -34.22 -17.14 11.88
N SER A 9 -35.36 -17.67 11.48
CA SER A 9 -35.67 -19.10 11.62
C SER A 9 -34.75 -19.95 10.74
N ALA A 10 -34.68 -21.27 11.00
CA ALA A 10 -33.81 -22.17 10.23
C ALA A 10 -34.10 -22.13 8.72
N ASP A 11 -35.38 -22.11 8.34
CA ASP A 11 -35.80 -22.08 6.93
C ASP A 11 -35.47 -20.73 6.27
N GLU A 12 -35.64 -19.61 6.99
CA GLU A 12 -35.25 -18.29 6.52
C GLU A 12 -33.74 -18.15 6.35
N ARG A 13 -32.95 -18.76 7.24
CA ARG A 13 -31.48 -18.77 7.14
C ARG A 13 -31.03 -19.44 5.85
N VAL A 14 -31.64 -20.57 5.48
CA VAL A 14 -31.35 -21.28 4.22
C VAL A 14 -31.77 -20.42 3.04
N ALA A 15 -33.01 -19.93 3.02
CA ALA A 15 -33.54 -19.13 1.91
C ALA A 15 -32.73 -17.85 1.64
N VAL A 16 -32.33 -17.12 2.70
CA VAL A 16 -31.51 -15.91 2.57
C VAL A 16 -30.10 -16.25 2.07
N THR A 17 -29.50 -17.34 2.55
CA THR A 17 -28.16 -17.77 2.11
C THR A 17 -28.17 -18.15 0.63
N ASP A 18 -29.18 -18.90 0.19
CA ASP A 18 -29.32 -19.34 -1.20
C ASP A 18 -29.64 -18.18 -2.14
N TYR A 19 -30.50 -17.26 -1.72
CA TYR A 19 -30.79 -16.04 -2.47
C TYR A 19 -29.51 -15.22 -2.71
N VAL A 20 -28.70 -15.01 -1.68
CA VAL A 20 -27.44 -14.26 -1.78
C VAL A 20 -26.42 -15.01 -2.64
N LYS A 21 -26.26 -16.32 -2.46
CA LYS A 21 -25.36 -17.14 -3.30
C LYS A 21 -25.76 -17.07 -4.77
N THR A 22 -27.05 -17.21 -5.08
CA THR A 22 -27.57 -17.13 -6.45
C THR A 22 -27.36 -15.75 -7.06
N GLY A 23 -27.51 -14.68 -6.26
CA GLY A 23 -27.23 -13.32 -6.69
C GLY A 23 -25.76 -13.09 -7.02
N LEU A 24 -24.87 -13.52 -6.13
CA LEU A 24 -23.41 -13.36 -6.29
C LEU A 24 -22.83 -14.24 -7.39
N ALA A 25 -23.43 -15.41 -7.66
CA ALA A 25 -23.02 -16.32 -8.72
C ALA A 25 -23.10 -15.69 -10.13
N LYS A 26 -23.86 -14.60 -10.29
CA LYS A 26 -23.92 -13.82 -11.54
C LYS A 26 -22.69 -12.95 -11.76
N LEU A 27 -21.92 -12.67 -10.71
CA LEU A 27 -20.76 -11.77 -10.72
C LEU A 27 -19.45 -12.54 -10.54
N MET A 28 -19.47 -13.64 -9.80
CA MET A 28 -18.29 -14.48 -9.60
C MET A 28 -18.67 -15.97 -9.55
N PRO A 29 -17.86 -16.85 -10.15
CA PRO A 29 -18.04 -18.30 -9.99
C PRO A 29 -17.81 -18.68 -8.51
N GLU A 30 -18.70 -19.53 -7.99
CA GLU A 30 -18.65 -20.09 -6.62
C GLU A 30 -18.49 -19.07 -5.48
N PRO A 31 -19.53 -18.25 -5.20
CA PRO A 31 -19.47 -17.26 -4.14
C PRO A 31 -19.41 -17.91 -2.75
N VAL A 32 -18.33 -17.61 -2.02
CA VAL A 32 -18.16 -18.04 -0.63
C VAL A 32 -18.98 -17.14 0.30
N VAL A 33 -20.00 -17.72 0.95
CA VAL A 33 -20.91 -16.99 1.84
C VAL A 33 -20.93 -17.64 3.21
N TYR A 34 -20.57 -16.86 4.23
CA TYR A 34 -20.63 -17.27 5.65
C TYR A 34 -21.85 -16.67 6.33
N PRO A 35 -22.84 -17.49 6.75
CA PRO A 35 -23.96 -17.07 7.59
C PRO A 35 -23.56 -17.04 9.07
N LEU A 36 -23.68 -15.89 9.72
CA LEU A 36 -23.06 -15.63 11.02
C LEU A 36 -24.04 -15.08 12.06
N SER A 37 -23.87 -15.54 13.30
CA SER A 37 -24.41 -14.93 14.51
C SER A 37 -23.27 -14.50 15.43
N ALA A 38 -22.88 -13.22 15.34
CA ALA A 38 -21.87 -12.66 16.22
C ALA A 38 -22.33 -12.67 17.69
N LYS A 39 -23.64 -12.59 17.93
CA LYS A 39 -24.24 -12.57 19.26
C LYS A 39 -24.16 -13.93 19.96
N ASP A 40 -24.50 -15.01 19.26
CA ASP A 40 -24.45 -16.36 19.84
C ASP A 40 -23.00 -16.79 20.07
N TRP A 41 -22.10 -16.40 19.17
CA TRP A 41 -20.66 -16.60 19.38
C TRP A 41 -20.14 -15.82 20.59
N ALA A 42 -20.49 -14.54 20.72
CA ALA A 42 -20.04 -13.70 21.84
C ALA A 42 -20.58 -14.17 23.20
N ARG A 43 -21.81 -14.70 23.22
CA ARG A 43 -22.49 -15.10 24.46
C ARG A 43 -22.05 -16.47 24.97
N SER A 44 -21.97 -17.46 24.08
CA SER A 44 -21.80 -18.87 24.47
C SER A 44 -20.77 -19.62 23.64
N ARG A 45 -20.06 -18.95 22.72
CA ARG A 45 -19.16 -19.61 21.76
C ARG A 45 -19.88 -20.72 20.99
N ASP A 46 -21.13 -20.47 20.62
CA ASP A 46 -21.96 -21.47 19.94
C ASP A 46 -21.30 -21.94 18.63
N PRO A 47 -21.00 -23.25 18.47
CA PRO A 47 -20.46 -23.78 17.24
C PRO A 47 -21.35 -23.53 16.01
N ALA A 48 -22.67 -23.45 16.18
CA ALA A 48 -23.63 -23.23 15.08
C ALA A 48 -23.76 -21.74 14.66
N SER A 49 -22.95 -20.86 15.28
CA SER A 49 -22.92 -19.43 14.96
C SER A 49 -22.29 -19.10 13.61
N GLY A 50 -21.63 -20.05 12.94
CA GLY A 50 -20.89 -19.86 11.70
C GLY A 50 -19.52 -19.15 11.88
N MET A 51 -19.22 -18.69 13.10
CA MET A 51 -17.95 -18.05 13.43
C MET A 51 -16.75 -19.01 13.37
N PRO A 52 -16.84 -20.29 13.81
CA PRO A 52 -15.75 -21.24 13.66
C PRO A 52 -15.32 -21.45 12.20
N GLU A 53 -16.28 -21.58 11.28
CA GLU A 53 -16.03 -21.78 9.85
C GLU A 53 -15.38 -20.55 9.20
N LEU A 54 -15.84 -19.35 9.57
CA LEU A 54 -15.20 -18.10 9.15
C LEU A 54 -13.77 -18.00 9.69
N MET A 55 -13.57 -18.29 10.97
CA MET A 55 -12.24 -18.21 11.60
C MET A 55 -11.28 -19.23 10.99
N ALA A 56 -11.71 -20.47 10.76
CA ALA A 56 -10.90 -21.49 10.10
C ALA A 56 -10.54 -21.11 8.67
N TYR A 57 -11.48 -20.51 7.92
CA TYR A 57 -11.20 -19.97 6.60
C TYR A 57 -10.20 -18.82 6.66
N LEU A 58 -10.40 -17.83 7.54
CA LEU A 58 -9.50 -16.70 7.69
C LEU A 58 -8.12 -17.13 8.18
N GLU A 59 -8.03 -18.07 9.11
CA GLU A 59 -6.75 -18.63 9.56
C GLU A 59 -6.04 -19.35 8.42
N ARG A 60 -6.74 -20.16 7.61
CA ARG A 60 -6.15 -20.83 6.45
C ARG A 60 -5.75 -19.85 5.35
N PHE A 61 -6.61 -18.89 5.04
CA PHE A 61 -6.40 -17.84 4.05
C PHE A 61 -5.22 -16.95 4.46
N LEU A 62 -5.23 -16.43 5.70
CA LEU A 62 -4.14 -15.60 6.21
C LEU A 62 -2.87 -16.41 6.41
N ALA A 63 -2.91 -17.64 6.92
CA ALA A 63 -1.70 -18.44 7.08
C ALA A 63 -1.10 -18.85 5.73
N ARG A 64 -1.91 -19.21 4.73
CA ARG A 64 -1.44 -19.57 3.39
C ARG A 64 -0.98 -18.33 2.63
N ASP A 65 -1.86 -17.36 2.43
CA ASP A 65 -1.58 -16.22 1.56
C ASP A 65 -0.56 -15.28 2.17
N ARG A 66 -0.63 -15.02 3.49
CA ARG A 66 0.38 -14.16 4.14
C ARG A 66 1.72 -14.87 4.24
N ALA A 67 1.79 -16.16 4.57
CA ALA A 67 3.09 -16.84 4.63
C ALA A 67 3.68 -16.99 3.24
N GLN A 68 2.88 -17.29 2.22
CA GLN A 68 3.32 -17.38 0.84
C GLN A 68 3.81 -16.04 0.31
N VAL A 69 3.09 -14.94 0.59
CA VAL A 69 3.55 -13.57 0.25
C VAL A 69 4.82 -13.20 1.01
N ILE A 70 4.90 -13.47 2.31
CA ILE A 70 6.12 -13.19 3.11
C ILE A 70 7.31 -13.99 2.59
N LEU A 71 7.13 -15.27 2.25
CA LEU A 71 8.19 -16.13 1.74
C LEU A 71 8.59 -15.75 0.31
N ASP A 72 7.64 -15.36 -0.55
CA ASP A 72 7.94 -14.82 -1.88
C ASP A 72 8.76 -13.54 -1.78
N ASN A 73 8.37 -12.65 -0.87
CA ASN A 73 9.11 -11.43 -0.58
C ASN A 73 10.52 -11.75 -0.05
N ALA A 74 10.65 -12.60 0.96
CA ALA A 74 11.95 -12.96 1.53
C ALA A 74 12.86 -13.66 0.49
N ALA A 75 12.30 -14.49 -0.39
CA ALA A 75 13.04 -15.10 -1.50
C ALA A 75 13.47 -14.06 -2.54
N GLY A 76 12.62 -13.06 -2.82
CA GLY A 76 12.96 -11.89 -3.61
C GLY A 76 14.12 -11.10 -3.00
N ASP A 77 14.04 -10.77 -1.72
CA ASP A 77 15.07 -10.05 -0.95
C ASP A 77 16.42 -10.78 -0.95
N ALA A 78 16.39 -12.09 -0.73
CA ALA A 78 17.58 -12.92 -0.78
C ALA A 78 18.17 -12.97 -2.19
N GLY A 79 17.34 -13.06 -3.23
CA GLY A 79 17.76 -12.98 -4.63
C GLY A 79 18.43 -11.65 -4.98
N ARG A 80 17.90 -10.52 -4.48
CA ARG A 80 18.49 -9.18 -4.65
C ARG A 80 19.87 -9.10 -4.01
N THR A 81 19.97 -9.56 -2.76
CA THR A 81 21.24 -9.56 -2.02
C THR A 81 22.29 -10.41 -2.72
N ALA A 82 21.89 -11.58 -3.24
CA ALA A 82 22.78 -12.45 -4.00
C ALA A 82 23.26 -11.79 -5.31
N ALA A 83 22.36 -11.15 -6.08
CA ALA A 83 22.74 -10.43 -7.30
C ALA A 83 23.70 -9.26 -7.01
N TYR A 84 23.47 -8.49 -5.94
CA TYR A 84 24.37 -7.44 -5.50
C TYR A 84 25.76 -7.98 -5.15
N LEU A 85 25.83 -9.07 -4.36
CA LEU A 85 27.09 -9.70 -4.00
C LEU A 85 27.84 -10.25 -5.23
N GLU A 86 27.13 -10.89 -6.16
CA GLU A 86 27.72 -11.37 -7.40
C GLU A 86 28.36 -10.23 -8.21
N ASN A 87 27.65 -9.12 -8.38
CA ASN A 87 28.16 -7.92 -9.05
C ASN A 87 29.43 -7.39 -8.37
N ASN A 88 29.44 -7.33 -7.05
CA ASN A 88 30.60 -6.83 -6.30
C ASN A 88 31.83 -7.71 -6.48
N LEU A 89 31.64 -9.03 -6.50
CA LEU A 89 32.72 -9.97 -6.77
C LEU A 89 33.18 -9.90 -8.23
N GLY A 90 32.27 -9.64 -9.17
CA GLY A 90 32.59 -9.36 -10.57
C GLY A 90 33.49 -8.13 -10.72
N VAL A 91 33.12 -7.03 -10.04
CA VAL A 91 33.93 -5.79 -9.98
C VAL A 91 35.33 -6.06 -9.42
N ARG A 92 35.42 -6.81 -8.31
CA ARG A 92 36.72 -7.20 -7.73
C ARG A 92 37.55 -8.05 -8.70
N MET A 93 36.91 -9.03 -9.36
CA MET A 93 37.57 -9.90 -10.32
C MET A 93 38.21 -9.09 -11.45
N HIS A 94 37.47 -8.14 -12.02
CA HIS A 94 37.97 -7.32 -13.11
C HIS A 94 39.03 -6.31 -12.65
N ALA A 95 38.86 -5.73 -11.46
CA ALA A 95 39.88 -4.84 -10.89
C ALA A 95 41.23 -5.53 -10.68
N TYR A 96 41.26 -6.86 -10.51
CA TYR A 96 42.50 -7.63 -10.45
C TYR A 96 43.26 -7.71 -11.79
N ASP A 97 42.59 -7.46 -12.91
CA ASP A 97 43.19 -7.39 -14.25
C ASP A 97 43.71 -6.00 -14.63
N LEU A 98 43.28 -4.95 -13.93
CA LEU A 98 43.66 -3.57 -14.21
C LEU A 98 44.97 -3.17 -13.51
N ASP A 99 45.71 -2.26 -14.13
CA ASP A 99 46.78 -1.54 -13.43
C ASP A 99 46.19 -0.62 -12.35
N ILE A 100 46.99 -0.32 -11.31
CA ILE A 100 46.58 0.55 -10.21
C ILE A 100 46.16 1.94 -10.71
N ALA A 101 46.90 2.54 -11.64
CA ALA A 101 46.59 3.87 -12.15
C ALA A 101 45.29 3.88 -12.98
N GLU A 102 45.08 2.82 -13.77
CA GLU A 102 43.86 2.64 -14.56
C GLU A 102 42.64 2.41 -13.66
N LEU A 103 42.78 1.55 -12.64
CA LEU A 103 41.73 1.30 -11.65
C LEU A 103 41.33 2.58 -10.92
N GLU A 104 42.31 3.38 -10.47
CA GLU A 104 42.07 4.66 -9.78
C GLU A 104 41.34 5.66 -10.69
N GLN A 105 41.73 5.76 -11.96
CA GLN A 105 41.03 6.60 -12.94
C GLN A 105 39.56 6.15 -13.12
N ARG A 106 39.32 4.85 -13.27
CA ARG A 106 37.97 4.31 -13.45
C ARG A 106 37.10 4.48 -12.20
N ILE A 107 37.66 4.28 -11.00
CA ILE A 107 36.98 4.52 -9.72
C ILE A 107 36.54 5.98 -9.61
N ASN A 108 37.42 6.94 -9.93
CA ASN A 108 37.08 8.36 -9.88
C ASN A 108 35.95 8.71 -10.84
N ALA A 109 35.94 8.16 -12.05
CA ALA A 109 34.84 8.35 -13.00
C ALA A 109 33.50 7.81 -12.47
N VAL A 110 33.51 6.66 -11.78
CA VAL A 110 32.29 6.11 -11.15
C VAL A 110 31.82 7.01 -10.01
N ARG A 111 32.72 7.57 -9.20
CA ARG A 111 32.40 8.50 -8.11
C ARG A 111 31.73 9.78 -8.60
N ASP A 112 32.30 10.42 -9.63
CA ASP A 112 31.73 11.63 -10.23
C ASP A 112 30.28 11.39 -10.74
N GLN A 113 30.04 10.18 -11.27
CA GLN A 113 28.71 9.78 -11.72
C GLN A 113 27.76 9.49 -10.56
N LEU A 114 28.21 8.84 -9.48
CA LEU A 114 27.42 8.62 -8.27
C LEU A 114 26.97 9.94 -7.63
N ASP A 115 27.84 10.94 -7.61
CA ASP A 115 27.48 12.29 -7.15
C ASP A 115 26.37 12.91 -8.02
N THR A 116 26.42 12.67 -9.33
CA THR A 116 25.35 13.11 -10.24
C THR A 116 24.04 12.38 -9.96
N SER A 117 24.06 11.06 -9.76
CA SER A 117 22.87 10.28 -9.38
C SER A 117 22.30 10.72 -8.03
N LYS A 118 23.16 11.03 -7.06
CA LYS A 118 22.74 11.55 -5.75
C LYS A 118 22.00 12.87 -5.87
N ARG A 119 22.51 13.81 -6.67
CA ARG A 119 21.82 15.10 -6.93
C ARG A 119 20.43 14.90 -7.54
N LYS A 120 20.27 13.94 -8.46
CA LYS A 120 18.95 13.63 -9.04
C LYS A 120 17.97 13.10 -7.98
N LEU A 121 18.45 12.31 -7.01
CA LEU A 121 17.61 11.85 -5.90
C LEU A 121 17.26 13.00 -4.95
N ASP A 122 18.21 13.91 -4.67
CA ASP A 122 17.96 15.14 -3.90
C ASP A 122 16.91 16.05 -4.59
N GLU A 123 16.96 16.18 -5.91
CA GLU A 123 15.94 16.88 -6.70
C GLU A 123 14.56 16.19 -6.62
N LEU A 124 14.54 14.86 -6.59
CA LEU A 124 13.31 14.09 -6.46
C LEU A 124 12.61 14.34 -5.11
N HIS A 125 13.37 14.56 -4.03
CA HIS A 125 12.81 14.96 -2.73
C HIS A 125 12.06 16.29 -2.80
N VAL A 126 12.65 17.30 -3.44
CA VAL A 126 12.01 18.62 -3.61
C VAL A 126 10.73 18.47 -4.44
N ARG A 127 10.74 17.61 -5.45
CA ARG A 127 9.56 17.33 -6.27
C ARG A 127 8.44 16.66 -5.49
N ILE A 128 8.74 15.67 -4.64
CA ILE A 128 7.75 15.01 -3.77
C ILE A 128 7.02 16.05 -2.91
N ASP A 129 7.75 16.97 -2.29
CA ASP A 129 7.16 18.01 -1.44
C ASP A 129 6.28 18.99 -2.25
N ALA A 130 6.73 19.37 -3.45
CA ALA A 130 5.97 20.23 -4.35
C ALA A 130 4.66 19.57 -4.82
N ASP A 131 4.73 18.30 -5.23
CA ASP A 131 3.57 17.54 -5.68
C ASP A 131 2.59 17.30 -4.53
N ALA A 132 3.09 16.96 -3.33
CA ALA A 132 2.27 16.85 -2.12
C ALA A 132 1.56 18.17 -1.77
N ALA A 133 2.25 19.30 -1.87
CA ALA A 133 1.65 20.62 -1.66
C ALA A 133 0.56 20.93 -2.72
N SER A 134 0.79 20.55 -3.98
CA SER A 134 -0.21 20.68 -5.04
C SER A 134 -1.46 19.85 -4.75
N ILE A 135 -1.29 18.60 -4.31
CA ILE A 135 -2.39 17.70 -3.91
C ILE A 135 -3.17 18.32 -2.75
N LYS A 136 -2.51 18.81 -1.70
CA LYS A 136 -3.18 19.49 -0.56
C LYS A 136 -4.01 20.69 -1.01
N ASN A 137 -3.46 21.52 -1.89
CA ASN A 137 -4.18 22.68 -2.41
C ASN A 137 -5.42 22.27 -3.19
N GLN A 138 -5.32 21.23 -4.04
CA GLN A 138 -6.45 20.72 -4.81
C GLN A 138 -7.57 20.20 -3.90
N ILE A 139 -7.25 19.32 -2.94
CA ILE A 139 -8.24 18.78 -1.99
C ILE A 139 -8.87 19.91 -1.15
N GLY A 140 -8.06 20.90 -0.75
CA GLY A 140 -8.56 22.07 -0.01
C GLY A 140 -9.56 22.90 -0.81
N LEU A 141 -9.30 23.12 -2.11
CA LEU A 141 -10.22 23.82 -3.01
C LEU A 141 -11.50 23.03 -3.25
N ASP A 142 -11.39 21.72 -3.45
CA ASP A 142 -12.54 20.84 -3.68
C ASP A 142 -13.46 20.78 -2.46
N LEU A 143 -12.88 20.73 -1.25
CA LEU A 143 -13.64 20.79 0.00
C LEU A 143 -14.33 22.14 0.20
N GLU A 144 -13.65 23.24 -0.12
CA GLU A 144 -14.23 24.58 -0.03
C GLU A 144 -15.37 24.77 -1.04
N ALA A 145 -15.17 24.30 -2.28
CA ALA A 145 -16.18 24.35 -3.33
C ALA A 145 -17.42 23.54 -2.95
N PHE A 146 -17.22 22.31 -2.44
CA PHE A 146 -18.30 21.47 -1.91
C PHE A 146 -19.07 22.19 -0.79
N ALA A 147 -18.37 22.69 0.23
CA ALA A 147 -19.01 23.31 1.38
C ALA A 147 -19.80 24.57 0.97
N ARG A 148 -19.25 25.42 0.10
CA ARG A 148 -19.95 26.62 -0.43
C ARG A 148 -21.19 26.24 -1.23
N ALA A 149 -21.09 25.26 -2.13
CA ALA A 149 -22.22 24.79 -2.93
C ALA A 149 -23.31 24.18 -2.05
N PHE A 150 -22.92 23.37 -1.06
CA PHE A 150 -23.85 22.73 -0.13
C PHE A 150 -24.59 23.76 0.73
N VAL A 151 -23.87 24.75 1.26
CA VAL A 151 -24.47 25.87 2.00
C VAL A 151 -25.43 26.70 1.13
N ALA A 152 -25.09 26.96 -0.14
CA ALA A 152 -25.95 27.71 -1.04
C ALA A 152 -27.26 26.98 -1.35
N ALA A 153 -27.23 25.64 -1.44
CA ALA A 153 -28.40 24.82 -1.72
C ALA A 153 -29.30 24.57 -0.48
N LEU A 154 -28.72 24.61 0.72
CA LEU A 154 -29.37 24.20 1.96
C LEU A 154 -30.68 24.96 2.28
N PRO A 155 -30.76 26.30 2.14
CA PRO A 155 -31.96 27.06 2.51
C PRO A 155 -33.20 26.63 1.71
N ALA A 156 -33.05 26.43 0.41
CA ALA A 156 -34.14 25.99 -0.45
C ALA A 156 -34.62 24.58 -0.08
N GLN A 157 -33.70 23.69 0.30
CA GLN A 157 -34.07 22.35 0.78
C GLN A 157 -34.78 22.39 2.13
N ILE A 158 -34.34 23.24 3.07
CA ILE A 158 -34.99 23.42 4.38
C ILE A 158 -36.41 23.96 4.22
N ASP A 159 -36.64 24.87 3.25
CA ASP A 159 -37.96 25.45 3.01
C ASP A 159 -38.94 24.46 2.35
N ALA A 160 -38.42 23.45 1.65
CA ALA A 160 -39.20 22.43 0.95
C ALA A 160 -39.74 21.30 1.86
N VAL A 161 -39.30 21.22 3.12
CA VAL A 161 -39.67 20.14 4.05
C VAL A 161 -40.29 20.68 5.35
N ASP A 162 -40.98 19.81 6.09
CA ASP A 162 -41.61 20.19 7.34
C ASP A 162 -40.62 20.41 8.48
N ALA A 163 -40.96 21.31 9.42
CA ALA A 163 -40.05 21.69 10.51
C ALA A 163 -39.67 20.50 11.42
N ASN A 164 -40.57 19.54 11.58
CA ASN A 164 -40.30 18.31 12.32
C ASN A 164 -39.31 17.41 11.57
N ASP A 165 -39.38 17.36 10.25
CA ASP A 165 -38.46 16.60 9.41
C ASP A 165 -37.08 17.24 9.37
N VAL A 166 -37.01 18.57 9.28
CA VAL A 166 -35.75 19.33 9.46
C VAL A 166 -35.11 18.95 10.80
N LYS A 167 -35.92 18.88 11.86
CA LYS A 167 -35.43 18.54 13.20
C LYS A 167 -34.95 17.09 13.31
N ALA A 168 -35.63 16.16 12.65
CA ALA A 168 -35.34 14.73 12.74
C ALA A 168 -34.19 14.30 11.82
N TYR A 169 -34.10 14.86 10.61
CA TYR A 169 -33.29 14.29 9.53
C TYR A 169 -32.15 15.19 9.05
N LEU A 170 -32.19 16.51 9.26
CA LEU A 170 -31.14 17.42 8.77
C LEU A 170 -29.73 17.04 9.26
N PRO A 171 -29.52 16.65 10.54
CA PRO A 171 -28.19 16.27 11.02
C PRO A 171 -27.62 15.04 10.31
N ALA A 172 -28.42 13.98 10.17
CA ALA A 172 -28.03 12.76 9.46
C ALA A 172 -27.80 13.03 7.96
N PHE A 173 -28.64 13.86 7.35
CA PHE A 173 -28.47 14.26 5.96
C PHE A 173 -27.15 14.99 5.71
N ILE A 174 -26.75 15.90 6.61
CA ILE A 174 -25.47 16.60 6.51
C ILE A 174 -24.31 15.61 6.65
N GLU A 175 -24.38 14.70 7.63
CA GLU A 175 -23.38 13.66 7.83
C GLU A 175 -23.23 12.78 6.58
N ASP A 176 -24.34 12.29 6.02
CA ASP A 176 -24.36 11.47 4.82
C ASP A 176 -23.74 12.21 3.63
N LYS A 177 -24.00 13.50 3.46
CA LYS A 177 -23.44 14.29 2.36
C LYS A 177 -21.95 14.55 2.50
N PHE A 178 -21.46 14.80 3.70
CA PHE A 178 -20.02 14.89 3.93
C PHE A 178 -19.33 13.54 3.74
N LYS A 179 -19.99 12.44 4.15
CA LYS A 179 -19.47 11.09 3.95
C LYS A 179 -19.39 10.71 2.48
N GLU A 180 -20.46 10.93 1.72
CA GLU A 180 -20.51 10.71 0.27
C GLU A 180 -19.40 11.50 -0.44
N TRP A 181 -19.25 12.78 -0.10
CA TRP A 181 -18.17 13.60 -0.64
C TRP A 181 -16.78 13.06 -0.25
N ALA A 182 -16.56 12.72 1.02
CA ALA A 182 -15.28 12.22 1.50
C ALA A 182 -14.90 10.86 0.90
N GLU A 183 -15.86 9.99 0.59
CA GLU A 183 -15.63 8.72 -0.11
C GLU A 183 -15.15 8.96 -1.55
N ILE A 184 -15.82 9.86 -2.27
CA ILE A 184 -15.44 10.24 -3.66
C ILE A 184 -14.08 10.94 -3.67
N GLU A 185 -13.90 11.93 -2.79
CA GLU A 185 -12.67 12.70 -2.70
C GLU A 185 -11.50 11.83 -2.22
N GLY A 186 -11.75 10.94 -1.26
CA GLY A 186 -10.77 9.99 -0.77
C GLY A 186 -10.29 9.04 -1.87
N ALA A 187 -11.18 8.57 -2.75
CA ALA A 187 -10.80 7.77 -3.91
C ALA A 187 -9.93 8.55 -4.91
N ARG A 188 -10.26 9.83 -5.16
CA ARG A 188 -9.45 10.70 -6.02
C ARG A 188 -8.07 10.94 -5.41
N LEU A 189 -8.02 11.25 -4.11
CA LEU A 189 -6.78 11.43 -3.38
C LEU A 189 -5.91 10.17 -3.47
N ALA A 190 -6.51 8.98 -3.30
CA ALA A 190 -5.80 7.71 -3.45
C ALA A 190 -5.10 7.60 -4.81
N ALA A 191 -5.82 7.89 -5.89
CA ALA A 191 -5.28 7.83 -7.24
C ALA A 191 -4.17 8.86 -7.48
N MET A 192 -4.30 10.08 -6.94
CA MET A 192 -3.26 11.12 -7.03
C MET A 192 -1.98 10.71 -6.30
N LEU A 193 -2.12 10.13 -5.09
CA LEU A 193 -1.00 9.62 -4.31
C LEU A 193 -0.34 8.40 -4.97
N GLU A 194 -1.14 7.47 -5.50
CA GLU A 194 -0.66 6.31 -6.25
C GLU A 194 0.18 6.74 -7.46
N HIS A 195 -0.31 7.71 -8.23
CA HIS A 195 0.42 8.25 -9.38
C HIS A 195 1.76 8.91 -8.97
N LEU A 196 1.76 9.67 -7.87
CA LEU A 196 2.99 10.26 -7.33
C LEU A 196 4.00 9.16 -6.93
N ALA A 197 3.55 8.12 -6.22
CA ALA A 197 4.41 7.00 -5.86
C ALA A 197 4.96 6.29 -7.09
N GLU A 198 4.11 5.96 -8.07
CA GLU A 198 4.54 5.28 -9.30
C GLU A 198 5.66 6.04 -10.01
N GLN A 199 5.49 7.36 -10.20
CA GLN A 199 6.50 8.20 -10.83
C GLN A 199 7.82 8.23 -10.04
N VAL A 200 7.74 8.43 -8.72
CA VAL A 200 8.93 8.51 -7.85
C VAL A 200 9.69 7.19 -7.82
N ILE A 201 8.97 6.08 -7.74
CA ILE A 201 9.54 4.74 -7.75
C ILE A 201 10.21 4.47 -9.11
N ALA A 202 9.55 4.80 -10.21
CA ALA A 202 10.11 4.63 -11.55
C ALA A 202 11.44 5.41 -11.71
N ILE A 203 11.46 6.70 -11.34
CA ILE A 203 12.67 7.54 -11.41
C ILE A 203 13.77 7.02 -10.49
N THR A 204 13.42 6.59 -9.28
CA THR A 204 14.40 6.02 -8.33
C THR A 204 15.03 4.75 -8.90
N ASN A 205 14.21 3.85 -9.46
CA ASN A 205 14.68 2.61 -10.06
C ASN A 205 15.55 2.87 -11.29
N GLU A 206 15.18 3.83 -12.14
CA GLU A 206 15.99 4.25 -13.29
C GLU A 206 17.35 4.80 -12.85
N ASN A 207 17.38 5.65 -11.81
CA ASN A 207 18.63 6.20 -11.28
C ASN A 207 19.55 5.11 -10.69
N VAL A 208 18.97 4.15 -9.97
CA VAL A 208 19.71 3.00 -9.42
C VAL A 208 20.24 2.11 -10.54
N ALA A 209 19.40 1.78 -11.53
CA ALA A 209 19.78 1.00 -12.70
C ALA A 209 20.95 1.65 -13.47
N ALA A 210 20.85 2.96 -13.72
CA ALA A 210 21.89 3.71 -14.42
C ALA A 210 23.21 3.71 -13.66
N ALA A 211 23.18 3.86 -12.32
CA ALA A 211 24.38 3.79 -11.50
C ALA A 211 25.02 2.38 -11.52
N ALA A 212 24.21 1.32 -11.45
CA ALA A 212 24.70 -0.05 -11.53
C ALA A 212 25.26 -0.39 -12.91
N ALA A 213 24.59 0.02 -14.00
CA ALA A 213 25.05 -0.17 -15.36
C ALA A 213 26.40 0.54 -15.60
N MET A 214 26.57 1.76 -15.08
CA MET A 214 27.83 2.49 -15.15
C MET A 214 28.96 1.78 -14.40
N LEU A 215 28.68 1.26 -13.20
CA LEU A 215 29.66 0.46 -12.46
C LEU A 215 30.08 -0.78 -13.28
N ALA A 216 29.13 -1.47 -13.90
CA ALA A 216 29.39 -2.62 -14.76
C ALA A 216 30.12 -2.26 -16.06
N GLU A 217 29.80 -1.14 -16.70
CA GLU A 217 30.50 -0.69 -17.92
C GLU A 217 31.97 -0.36 -17.63
N ARG A 218 32.24 0.28 -16.48
CA ARG A 218 33.58 0.74 -16.14
C ARG A 218 34.42 -0.32 -15.46
N LEU A 219 33.82 -1.19 -14.66
CA LEU A 219 34.51 -2.15 -13.81
C LEU A 219 33.99 -3.59 -13.95
N GLY A 220 33.08 -3.88 -14.88
CA GLY A 220 32.58 -5.23 -15.15
C GLY A 220 33.40 -5.97 -16.23
N PRO A 221 33.27 -7.31 -16.32
CA PRO A 221 34.02 -8.14 -17.27
C PRO A 221 33.59 -7.92 -18.74
N GLU A 222 34.54 -7.96 -19.69
CA GLU A 222 34.28 -7.75 -21.14
C GLU A 222 33.35 -8.82 -21.76
N ASP A 223 33.32 -10.03 -21.20
CA ASP A 223 32.70 -11.21 -21.82
C ASP A 223 31.41 -11.68 -21.14
N THR A 224 30.87 -10.88 -20.22
CA THR A 224 29.58 -11.17 -19.59
C THR A 224 28.68 -9.98 -19.76
N ALA A 225 27.84 -10.05 -20.79
CA ALA A 225 26.49 -9.49 -20.70
C ALA A 225 25.79 -10.20 -19.53
N ILE A 226 26.16 -9.85 -18.29
CA ILE A 226 25.32 -10.13 -17.15
C ILE A 226 24.07 -9.34 -17.48
N GLU A 227 23.02 -10.08 -17.81
CA GLU A 227 21.68 -9.54 -17.91
C GLU A 227 21.37 -9.01 -16.51
N ILE A 228 21.75 -7.75 -16.27
CA ILE A 228 21.38 -7.01 -15.07
C ILE A 228 19.89 -6.86 -15.22
N SER A 229 19.16 -7.88 -14.80
CA SER A 229 17.73 -7.82 -14.60
C SER A 229 17.51 -6.87 -13.43
N VAL A 230 17.45 -5.58 -13.79
CA VAL A 230 16.87 -4.52 -12.95
C VAL A 230 15.34 -4.67 -12.91
N ASP A 231 14.78 -5.89 -13.06
CA ASP A 231 13.41 -6.16 -12.60
C ASP A 231 13.36 -6.37 -11.09
N SER A 232 14.51 -6.51 -10.43
CA SER A 232 14.59 -6.79 -8.99
C SER A 232 14.26 -5.59 -8.09
N PHE A 233 14.43 -4.35 -8.56
CA PHE A 233 14.02 -3.13 -7.85
C PHE A 233 12.53 -2.78 -8.02
N LYS A 234 11.88 -3.20 -9.13
CA LYS A 234 10.44 -2.96 -9.35
C LYS A 234 9.56 -3.65 -8.30
N TYR A 235 9.97 -4.82 -7.82
CA TYR A 235 9.17 -5.64 -6.90
C TYR A 235 9.27 -5.21 -5.44
N ASP A 236 10.39 -4.63 -5.04
CA ASP A 236 10.69 -4.35 -3.63
C ASP A 236 9.90 -3.16 -3.06
N ILE A 237 9.44 -2.30 -3.96
CA ILE A 237 8.85 -1.00 -3.60
C ILE A 237 7.40 -0.97 -4.05
N GLY A 238 7.04 -1.65 -5.14
CA GLY A 238 5.66 -1.76 -5.62
C GLY A 238 4.72 -2.42 -4.61
N ILE A 239 5.16 -3.44 -3.88
CA ILE A 239 4.30 -4.18 -2.94
C ILE A 239 4.21 -3.48 -1.56
N TYR A 240 5.31 -2.92 -1.05
CA TYR A 240 5.29 -2.11 0.18
C TYR A 240 4.59 -0.76 -0.03
N ALA A 241 4.73 -0.12 -1.21
CA ALA A 241 4.02 1.12 -1.54
C ALA A 241 2.53 0.86 -1.80
N MET A 242 2.14 -0.10 -2.65
CA MET A 242 0.71 -0.33 -2.91
C MET A 242 -0.03 -0.91 -1.68
N GLY A 243 0.61 -1.78 -0.90
CA GLY A 243 0.01 -2.42 0.27
C GLY A 243 -0.15 -1.48 1.47
N ALA A 244 0.90 -0.75 1.87
CA ALA A 244 0.85 0.14 3.04
C ALA A 244 0.27 1.53 2.73
N LEU A 245 0.37 2.01 1.49
CA LEU A 245 -0.22 3.31 1.14
C LEU A 245 -1.72 3.17 0.82
N GLY A 246 -2.13 2.09 0.14
CA GLY A 246 -3.55 1.77 -0.11
C GLY A 246 -4.35 1.50 1.17
N THR A 247 -3.78 0.79 2.15
CA THR A 247 -4.42 0.62 3.47
C THR A 247 -4.49 1.91 4.28
N THR A 248 -3.52 2.83 4.13
CA THR A 248 -3.55 4.12 4.84
C THR A 248 -4.75 4.97 4.38
N VAL A 249 -5.07 4.99 3.08
CA VAL A 249 -6.23 5.73 2.56
C VAL A 249 -7.56 5.07 2.95
N MET A 250 -7.65 3.73 2.93
CA MET A 250 -8.86 3.03 3.41
C MET A 250 -9.10 3.23 4.91
N LEU A 251 -8.05 3.18 5.74
CA LEU A 251 -8.14 3.46 7.18
C LEU A 251 -8.51 4.92 7.43
N PHE A 252 -8.06 5.84 6.58
CA PHE A 252 -8.41 7.25 6.66
C PHE A 252 -9.90 7.50 6.42
N VAL A 253 -10.52 6.91 5.39
CA VAL A 253 -11.97 7.04 5.15
C VAL A 253 -12.79 6.52 6.33
N ASN A 254 -12.38 5.40 6.93
CA ASN A 254 -13.03 4.84 8.12
C ASN A 254 -12.83 5.72 9.37
N ALA A 255 -11.66 6.37 9.52
CA ALA A 255 -11.40 7.33 10.60
C ALA A 255 -12.16 8.65 10.40
N LEU A 256 -12.29 9.12 9.16
CA LEU A 256 -13.09 10.28 8.77
C LEU A 256 -14.56 10.07 9.08
N ALA A 257 -15.11 8.88 8.80
CA ALA A 257 -16.47 8.53 9.19
C ALA A 257 -16.69 8.67 10.71
N GLY A 258 -15.69 8.30 11.53
CA GLY A 258 -15.70 8.54 12.97
C GLY A 258 -15.62 10.03 13.37
N GLY A 259 -14.89 10.85 12.61
CA GLY A 259 -14.78 12.30 12.82
C GLY A 259 -16.01 13.10 12.35
N LEU A 260 -16.73 12.61 11.33
CA LEU A 260 -17.97 13.20 10.85
C LEU A 260 -19.08 13.10 11.90
N LEU A 261 -19.12 12.03 12.70
CA LEU A 261 -20.06 11.89 13.83
C LEU A 261 -19.89 13.00 14.89
N THR A 262 -18.66 13.51 15.10
CA THR A 262 -18.42 14.64 16.01
C THR A 262 -18.90 15.99 15.47
N ILE A 263 -19.07 16.12 14.16
CA ILE A 263 -19.62 17.33 13.50
C ILE A 263 -21.15 17.42 13.68
N ALA A 264 -21.85 16.29 13.79
CA ALA A 264 -23.30 16.26 13.97
C ALA A 264 -23.75 16.79 15.35
N ALA A 265 -22.93 16.66 16.39
CA ALA A 265 -23.30 17.02 17.77
C ALA A 265 -23.59 18.53 17.98
N PRO A 266 -22.77 19.48 17.49
CA PRO A 266 -23.09 20.90 17.51
C PRO A 266 -24.36 21.27 16.74
N ILE A 267 -24.60 20.64 15.59
CA ILE A 267 -25.79 20.88 14.75
C ILE A 267 -27.05 20.39 15.45
N MET A 268 -26.99 19.18 16.02
CA MET A 268 -28.04 18.59 16.85
C MET A 268 -28.40 19.49 18.03
N ALA A 269 -27.41 20.00 18.77
CA ALA A 269 -27.62 20.88 19.92
C ALA A 269 -28.33 22.19 19.55
N ILE A 270 -28.12 22.71 18.33
CA ILE A 270 -28.76 23.93 17.85
C ILE A 270 -30.26 23.68 17.56
N ILE A 271 -30.58 22.56 16.91
CA ILE A 271 -31.93 22.28 16.39
C ILE A 271 -32.86 21.74 17.49
N LEU A 272 -32.34 20.98 18.46
CA LEU A 272 -33.13 20.40 19.56
C LEU A 272 -33.71 21.44 20.53
N LYS A 273 -33.11 22.64 20.62
CA LYS A 273 -33.48 23.66 21.62
C LYS A 273 -34.76 24.45 21.27
N SER A 274 -35.25 24.38 20.03
CA SER A 274 -36.46 25.08 19.58
C SER A 274 -37.72 24.21 19.70
N LYS A 275 -38.81 24.80 20.22
CA LYS A 275 -40.15 24.17 20.39
C LYS A 275 -41.21 24.66 19.39
N ILE A 276 -40.91 25.66 18.56
CA ILE A 276 -41.87 26.28 17.63
C ILE A 276 -41.42 26.01 16.19
N ALA A 277 -42.34 25.52 15.34
CA ALA A 277 -42.04 25.07 13.98
C ALA A 277 -41.43 26.17 13.07
N GLY A 278 -41.96 27.40 13.12
CA GLY A 278 -41.41 28.54 12.36
C GLY A 278 -39.99 28.90 12.79
N ASP A 279 -39.71 28.82 14.09
CA ASP A 279 -38.39 29.10 14.64
C ASP A 279 -37.35 28.05 14.24
N ILE A 280 -37.76 26.78 14.04
CA ILE A 280 -36.84 25.70 13.64
C ILE A 280 -36.26 25.96 12.24
N ARG A 281 -37.10 26.29 11.24
CA ARG A 281 -36.62 26.52 9.86
C ARG A 281 -35.75 27.79 9.78
N ILE A 282 -36.13 28.86 10.47
CA ILE A 282 -35.36 30.10 10.52
C ILE A 282 -33.99 29.83 11.18
N GLN A 283 -33.96 29.19 12.35
CA GLN A 283 -32.72 28.87 13.04
C GLN A 283 -31.83 27.92 12.24
N ALA A 284 -32.41 26.95 11.53
CA ALA A 284 -31.64 26.06 10.66
C ALA A 284 -30.96 26.83 9.52
N LYS A 285 -31.69 27.71 8.82
CA LYS A 285 -31.13 28.54 7.74
C LYS A 285 -30.06 29.53 8.22
N GLU A 286 -30.16 30.04 9.44
CA GLU A 286 -29.16 30.97 9.99
C GLU A 286 -27.89 30.27 10.49
N ARG A 287 -28.03 29.11 11.13
CA ARG A 287 -26.93 28.52 11.92
C ARG A 287 -26.26 27.32 11.28
N VAL A 288 -26.99 26.54 10.48
CA VAL A 288 -26.45 25.35 9.84
C VAL A 288 -25.39 25.68 8.78
N PRO A 289 -25.52 26.73 7.96
CA PRO A 289 -24.45 27.18 7.06
C PRO A 289 -23.09 27.34 7.74
N ALA A 290 -23.04 28.03 8.87
CA ALA A 290 -21.81 28.24 9.61
C ALA A 290 -21.24 26.93 10.18
N ALA A 291 -22.12 26.01 10.62
CA ALA A 291 -21.69 24.70 11.11
C ALA A 291 -21.11 23.83 9.99
N VAL A 292 -21.69 23.86 8.79
CA VAL A 292 -21.18 23.16 7.59
C VAL A 292 -19.80 23.69 7.20
N LEU A 293 -19.61 25.01 7.16
CA LEU A 293 -18.29 25.58 6.84
C LEU A 293 -17.24 25.21 7.89
N LYS A 294 -17.59 25.28 9.18
CA LYS A 294 -16.71 24.86 10.27
C LYS A 294 -16.35 23.37 10.22
N ALA A 295 -17.29 22.53 9.79
CA ALA A 295 -17.05 21.11 9.56
C ALA A 295 -16.01 20.88 8.46
N ALA A 296 -16.17 21.58 7.33
CA ALA A 296 -15.20 21.54 6.23
C ALA A 296 -13.82 22.03 6.69
N GLU A 297 -13.73 23.14 7.42
CA GLU A 297 -12.47 23.62 8.01
C GLU A 297 -11.82 22.59 8.94
N ALA A 298 -12.62 21.87 9.73
CA ALA A 298 -12.13 20.84 10.63
C ALA A 298 -11.61 19.59 9.90
N MET A 299 -12.13 19.27 8.70
CA MET A 299 -11.66 18.13 7.90
C MET A 299 -10.31 18.38 7.23
N LYS A 300 -10.00 19.63 6.86
CA LYS A 300 -8.79 19.96 6.09
C LYS A 300 -7.48 19.46 6.74
N PRO A 301 -7.21 19.66 8.05
CA PRO A 301 -5.99 19.15 8.69
C PRO A 301 -5.84 17.63 8.63
N HIS A 302 -6.95 16.88 8.53
CA HIS A 302 -6.89 15.43 8.43
C HIS A 302 -6.39 14.98 7.05
N PHE A 303 -6.86 15.62 5.97
CA PHE A 303 -6.34 15.39 4.63
C PHE A 303 -4.88 15.81 4.50
N ASP A 304 -4.54 17.00 5.01
CA ASP A 304 -3.17 17.53 4.99
C ASP A 304 -2.21 16.55 5.67
N LYS A 305 -2.57 16.05 6.86
CA LYS A 305 -1.75 15.08 7.59
C LYS A 305 -1.54 13.79 6.81
N CYS A 306 -2.58 13.25 6.17
CA CYS A 306 -2.47 12.02 5.38
C CYS A 306 -1.54 12.19 4.18
N ILE A 307 -1.61 13.34 3.50
CA ILE A 307 -0.73 13.65 2.38
C ILE A 307 0.71 13.83 2.87
N ASP A 308 0.91 14.54 3.99
CA ASP A 308 2.24 14.77 4.57
C ASP A 308 2.89 13.46 5.06
N ASP A 309 2.13 12.59 5.72
CA ASP A 309 2.62 11.28 6.16
C ASP A 309 2.99 10.38 4.97
N PHE A 310 2.22 10.44 3.88
CA PHE A 310 2.53 9.73 2.64
C PHE A 310 3.82 10.27 2.01
N ALA A 311 3.91 11.59 1.81
CA ALA A 311 5.05 12.25 1.17
C ALA A 311 6.35 11.99 1.96
N ARG A 312 6.28 12.05 3.29
CA ARG A 312 7.40 11.73 4.17
C ARG A 312 7.90 10.30 4.00
N ARG A 313 7.00 9.32 3.96
CA ARG A 313 7.39 7.90 3.74
C ARG A 313 8.02 7.69 2.37
N LEU A 314 7.47 8.33 1.33
CA LEU A 314 8.00 8.26 -0.02
C LEU A 314 9.39 8.92 -0.11
N SER A 315 9.58 10.04 0.57
CA SER A 315 10.87 10.72 0.74
C SER A 315 11.88 9.82 1.48
N GLU A 316 11.52 9.27 2.65
CA GLU A 316 12.37 8.33 3.39
C GLU A 316 12.80 7.13 2.53
N PHE A 317 11.90 6.61 1.70
CA PHE A 317 12.21 5.56 0.74
C PHE A 317 13.31 5.98 -0.26
N VAL A 318 13.17 7.14 -0.91
CA VAL A 318 14.16 7.67 -1.87
C VAL A 318 15.52 7.88 -1.19
N PHE A 319 15.52 8.45 0.01
CA PHE A 319 16.74 8.69 0.79
C PHE A 319 17.47 7.38 1.10
N ASN A 320 16.74 6.36 1.56
CA ASN A 320 17.32 5.07 1.90
C ASN A 320 17.90 4.37 0.66
N ALA A 321 17.20 4.41 -0.47
CA ALA A 321 17.69 3.87 -1.74
C ALA A 321 18.99 4.56 -2.17
N GLY A 322 19.01 5.90 -2.17
CA GLY A 322 20.20 6.68 -2.54
C GLY A 322 21.40 6.47 -1.62
N ASN A 323 21.16 6.46 -0.30
CA ASN A 323 22.23 6.27 0.68
C ASN A 323 22.82 4.85 0.62
N THR A 324 21.97 3.84 0.44
CA THR A 324 22.39 2.44 0.29
C THR A 324 23.23 2.26 -0.97
N LEU A 325 22.77 2.81 -2.09
CA LEU A 325 23.50 2.80 -3.35
C LEU A 325 24.87 3.48 -3.23
N TYR A 326 24.89 4.71 -2.72
CA TYR A 326 26.12 5.51 -2.64
C TYR A 326 27.15 4.89 -1.70
N LYS A 327 26.74 4.54 -0.48
CA LYS A 327 27.64 3.91 0.50
C LYS A 327 28.09 2.54 0.03
N GLY A 328 27.17 1.72 -0.45
CA GLY A 328 27.46 0.38 -0.92
C GLY A 328 28.52 0.40 -2.01
N ILE A 329 28.29 1.17 -3.08
CA ILE A 329 29.26 1.25 -4.19
C ILE A 329 30.57 1.87 -3.71
N SER A 330 30.55 2.97 -2.95
CA SER A 330 31.79 3.60 -2.46
C SER A 330 32.64 2.66 -1.62
N GLU A 331 32.04 1.92 -0.69
CA GLU A 331 32.72 0.92 0.14
C GLU A 331 33.35 -0.19 -0.71
N ILE A 332 32.65 -0.65 -1.76
CA ILE A 332 33.19 -1.64 -2.69
C ILE A 332 34.39 -1.09 -3.45
N LEU A 333 34.31 0.13 -3.98
CA LEU A 333 35.41 0.75 -4.71
C LEU A 333 36.63 0.95 -3.82
N ASP A 334 36.44 1.44 -2.59
CA ASP A 334 37.51 1.62 -1.61
C ASP A 334 38.18 0.30 -1.23
N ARG A 335 37.36 -0.73 -0.94
CA ARG A 335 37.87 -2.06 -0.61
C ARG A 335 38.64 -2.67 -1.78
N THR A 336 38.11 -2.53 -2.99
CA THR A 336 38.75 -3.05 -4.21
C THR A 336 40.10 -2.37 -4.44
N MET A 337 40.17 -1.05 -4.24
CA MET A 337 41.43 -0.29 -4.35
C MET A 337 42.45 -0.69 -3.26
N SER A 338 42.01 -0.85 -2.01
CA SER A 338 42.89 -1.27 -0.90
C SER A 338 43.46 -2.66 -1.14
N GLU A 339 42.59 -3.62 -1.48
CA GLU A 339 43.00 -5.00 -1.80
C GLU A 339 44.00 -5.03 -2.96
N ARG A 340 43.80 -4.20 -3.99
CA ARG A 340 44.73 -4.11 -5.13
C ARG A 340 46.09 -3.53 -4.73
N ARG A 341 46.13 -2.53 -3.86
CA ARG A 341 47.37 -1.90 -3.36
C ARG A 341 48.15 -2.84 -2.42
N GLU A 342 47.45 -3.57 -1.56
CA GLU A 342 48.06 -4.45 -0.55
C GLU A 342 48.57 -5.78 -1.12
N HIS A 343 47.91 -6.33 -2.15
CA HIS A 343 48.16 -7.69 -2.64
C HIS A 343 48.70 -7.78 -4.07
N ALA A 344 49.56 -6.84 -4.47
CA ALA A 344 50.16 -6.82 -5.82
C ALA A 344 50.86 -8.12 -6.23
N GLY A 345 51.33 -8.94 -5.28
CA GLY A 345 51.99 -10.23 -5.54
C GLY A 345 51.12 -11.48 -5.43
N GLY A 346 49.87 -11.38 -4.94
CA GLY A 346 48.99 -12.52 -4.60
C GLY A 346 47.71 -12.64 -5.44
N ILE A 347 47.69 -11.97 -6.59
CA ILE A 347 46.48 -11.74 -7.39
C ILE A 347 45.83 -13.05 -7.86
N ALA A 348 46.62 -14.06 -8.21
CA ALA A 348 46.11 -15.34 -8.71
C ALA A 348 45.28 -16.09 -7.66
N GLU A 349 45.72 -16.09 -6.39
CA GLU A 349 44.99 -16.71 -5.28
C GLU A 349 43.68 -15.97 -4.99
N LEU A 350 43.72 -14.63 -5.01
CA LEU A 350 42.53 -13.79 -4.83
C LEU A 350 41.49 -14.01 -5.93
N LYS A 351 41.92 -14.15 -7.20
CA LYS A 351 41.03 -14.50 -8.32
C LYS A 351 40.41 -15.87 -8.15
N SER A 352 41.18 -16.87 -7.74
CA SER A 352 40.66 -18.22 -7.49
C SER A 352 39.60 -18.21 -6.38
N ALA A 353 39.88 -17.54 -5.26
CA ALA A 353 38.95 -17.42 -4.14
C ALA A 353 37.67 -16.67 -4.54
N THR A 354 37.78 -15.56 -5.27
CA THR A 354 36.64 -14.77 -5.77
C THR A 354 35.77 -15.59 -6.74
N THR A 355 36.39 -16.40 -7.60
CA THR A 355 35.67 -17.30 -8.51
C THR A 355 34.81 -18.31 -7.74
N GLN A 356 35.36 -18.90 -6.68
CA GLN A 356 34.62 -19.84 -5.83
C GLN A 356 33.43 -19.15 -5.12
N GLN A 357 33.60 -17.93 -4.64
CA GLN A 357 32.52 -17.15 -4.02
C GLN A 357 31.39 -16.84 -5.01
N ILE A 358 31.72 -16.44 -6.25
CA ILE A 358 30.74 -16.24 -7.32
C ILE A 358 29.94 -17.53 -7.58
N GLN A 359 30.62 -18.68 -7.68
CA GLN A 359 29.96 -19.96 -7.89
C GLN A 359 29.00 -20.32 -6.75
N GLN A 360 29.38 -20.06 -5.50
CA GLN A 360 28.51 -20.27 -4.33
C GLN A 360 27.26 -19.39 -4.40
N ILE A 361 27.41 -18.09 -4.70
CA ILE A 361 26.28 -17.16 -4.80
C ILE A 361 25.32 -17.54 -5.93
N ARG A 362 25.84 -17.97 -7.09
CA ARG A 362 25.02 -18.48 -8.20
C ARG A 362 24.23 -19.72 -7.80
N ALA A 363 24.86 -20.65 -7.08
CA ALA A 363 24.18 -21.84 -6.57
C ALA A 363 23.06 -21.48 -5.59
N THR A 364 23.31 -20.57 -4.65
CA THR A 364 22.29 -20.06 -3.71
C THR A 364 21.15 -19.35 -4.45
N SER A 365 21.45 -18.51 -5.44
CA SER A 365 20.45 -17.80 -6.25
C SER A 365 19.55 -18.76 -7.03
N SER A 366 20.13 -19.81 -7.61
CA SER A 366 19.38 -20.87 -8.29
C SER A 366 18.45 -21.61 -7.33
N ALA A 367 18.92 -21.95 -6.13
CA ALA A 367 18.10 -22.62 -5.12
C ALA A 367 16.93 -21.73 -4.64
N LEU A 368 17.17 -20.44 -4.44
CA LEU A 368 16.13 -19.47 -4.09
C LEU A 368 15.05 -19.35 -5.17
N ARG A 369 15.46 -19.35 -6.46
CA ARG A 369 14.52 -19.30 -7.59
C ARG A 369 13.64 -20.55 -7.63
N GLN A 370 14.22 -21.74 -7.46
CA GLN A 370 13.47 -22.99 -7.40
C GLN A 370 12.49 -23.02 -6.22
N LEU A 371 12.91 -22.53 -5.05
CA LEU A 371 12.04 -22.42 -3.89
C LEU A 371 10.85 -21.48 -4.17
N ARG A 372 11.11 -20.34 -4.81
CA ARG A 372 10.08 -19.38 -5.22
C ARG A 372 9.09 -19.97 -6.22
N GLU A 373 9.57 -20.64 -7.26
CA GLU A 373 8.72 -21.35 -8.24
C GLU A 373 7.85 -22.42 -7.55
N GLY A 374 8.42 -23.16 -6.60
CA GLY A 374 7.71 -24.16 -5.81
C GLY A 374 6.62 -23.59 -4.90
N LEU A 375 6.76 -22.34 -4.41
CA LEU A 375 5.72 -21.68 -3.62
C LEU A 375 4.43 -21.51 -4.42
N TRP A 376 4.54 -21.17 -5.70
CA TRP A 376 3.40 -20.86 -6.57
C TRP A 376 2.89 -22.04 -7.40
N ALA A 377 3.67 -23.11 -7.54
CA ALA A 377 3.29 -24.30 -8.30
C ALA A 377 2.25 -25.22 -7.59
N SER A 378 1.82 -24.91 -6.36
CA SER A 378 0.78 -25.66 -5.65
C SER A 378 -0.65 -25.20 -6.04
N GLU A 379 -0.94 -25.28 -7.33
CA GLU A 379 -2.31 -25.19 -7.88
C GLU A 379 -2.99 -26.56 -7.78
N ASP A 380 -3.65 -26.80 -6.65
CA ASP A 380 -4.86 -27.62 -6.60
C ASP A 380 -5.69 -27.08 -5.44
N LEU A 381 -6.79 -26.39 -5.75
CA LEU A 381 -7.85 -26.16 -4.79
C LEU A 381 -8.59 -27.50 -4.63
N PRO A 382 -8.53 -28.21 -3.48
CA PRO A 382 -9.49 -29.27 -3.25
C PRO A 382 -10.90 -28.66 -3.23
N GLU A 383 -11.82 -29.31 -3.94
CA GLU A 383 -13.26 -29.04 -3.97
C GLU A 383 -13.78 -28.62 -2.58
N ALA A 384 -14.60 -27.58 -2.55
CA ALA A 384 -15.33 -27.19 -1.35
C ALA A 384 -16.03 -28.42 -0.75
N PRO A 385 -16.06 -28.58 0.59
CA PRO A 385 -16.68 -29.74 1.20
C PRO A 385 -18.14 -29.83 0.76
N GLY A 386 -18.43 -30.81 -0.09
CA GLY A 386 -19.79 -31.15 -0.48
C GLY A 386 -20.61 -31.40 0.77
N VAL A 387 -21.76 -30.73 0.85
CA VAL A 387 -22.75 -30.98 1.89
C VAL A 387 -23.03 -32.48 1.91
N GLY A 388 -22.69 -33.12 3.03
CA GLY A 388 -22.85 -34.55 3.21
C GLY A 388 -24.27 -34.97 2.84
N ALA A 389 -24.39 -35.93 1.93
CA ALA A 389 -25.63 -36.63 1.67
C ALA A 389 -26.12 -37.25 2.98
N LEU A 390 -27.34 -36.88 3.39
CA LEU A 390 -28.07 -37.57 4.45
C LEU A 390 -28.19 -39.06 4.09
N PRO A 391 -27.95 -40.00 5.03
CA PRO A 391 -28.20 -41.41 4.78
C PRO A 391 -29.71 -41.65 4.57
N PRO A 392 -30.11 -42.59 3.69
CA PRO A 392 -31.51 -42.83 3.39
C PRO A 392 -32.25 -43.42 4.60
N ASP A 393 -33.48 -42.96 4.76
CA ASP A 393 -34.47 -43.45 5.72
C ASP A 393 -34.47 -44.97 5.84
N VAL A 394 -34.39 -45.47 7.08
CA VAL A 394 -34.78 -46.83 7.42
C VAL A 394 -36.15 -46.74 8.08
N SER A 395 -37.14 -47.31 7.40
CA SER A 395 -38.54 -47.48 7.84
C SER A 395 -38.69 -48.34 9.08
#